data_AF-A0A933IHQ2-F1
#
_entry.id   AF-A0A933IHQ2-F1
#
_cell.length_a   1.000
_cell.length_b   1.000
_cell.length_c   1.000
_cell.angle_alpha   90.00
_cell.angle_beta   90.00
_cell.angle_gamma   90.00
#
_symmetry.space_group_name_H-M   'P 1'
#
loop_
_entity.id
_entity.type
_entity.pdbx_description
1 polymer ?
#
loop_
_entity_poly.entity_id
_entity_poly.type
_entity_poly.pdbx_seq_one_letter_code
_entity_poly.pdbx_strand_id
1 'polypeptide(L)'
;MTKCLTIRDVEAGSPAAEAGVAPGSLLVSLNGRPVQDALDLRFAETAERVELIWRDGSGLEHRARLEKPEDLPLGLDVDPLKMRACNNKCAFCFAHQSARGMRRALSFKYDDYRYSFLNGNFAT
;
A
#
# COMPACT_ATOMS: atom_id res chain seq x y z
N MET A 1 7.31 -7.65 14.32
CA MET A 1 7.98 -6.68 13.43
C MET A 1 6.90 -5.83 12.78
N THR A 2 6.75 -4.58 13.18
CA THR A 2 5.83 -3.64 12.54
C THR A 2 6.26 -3.49 11.09
N LYS A 3 5.40 -3.88 10.16
CA LYS A 3 5.71 -3.82 8.73
C LYS A 3 5.55 -2.36 8.30
N CYS A 4 6.67 -1.66 8.14
CA CYS A 4 6.68 -0.29 7.63
C CYS A 4 6.75 -0.32 6.10
N LEU A 5 6.12 0.66 5.45
CA LEU A 5 6.07 0.77 4.00
C LEU A 5 7.20 1.65 3.49
N THR A 6 8.02 1.15 2.57
CA THR A 6 9.17 1.90 2.02
C THR A 6 8.69 2.94 1.01
N ILE A 7 9.17 4.18 1.20
CA ILE A 7 8.95 5.30 0.28
C ILE A 7 10.02 5.22 -0.81
N ARG A 8 9.60 4.97 -2.04
CA ARG A 8 10.48 4.82 -3.21
C ARG A 8 10.87 6.16 -3.80
N ASP A 9 9.91 7.07 -3.87
CA ASP A 9 10.11 8.42 -4.38
C ASP A 9 9.15 9.40 -3.71
N VAL A 10 9.47 10.69 -3.79
CA VAL A 10 8.65 11.78 -3.26
C VAL A 10 8.54 12.87 -4.33
N GLU A 11 7.32 13.21 -4.70
CA GLU A 11 7.05 14.23 -5.72
C GLU A 11 7.51 15.61 -5.26
N ALA A 12 8.26 16.32 -6.10
CA ALA A 12 8.79 17.65 -5.77
C ALA A 12 7.64 18.67 -5.59
N GLY A 13 7.69 19.46 -4.52
CA GLY A 13 6.64 20.43 -4.19
C GLY A 13 5.36 19.80 -3.64
N SER A 14 5.36 18.50 -3.35
CA SER A 14 4.24 17.84 -2.66
C SER A 14 4.22 18.13 -1.16
N PRO A 15 3.08 17.94 -0.49
CA PRO A 15 2.99 18.09 0.97
C PRO A 15 4.00 17.22 1.74
N ALA A 16 4.32 16.03 1.24
CA ALA A 16 5.33 15.17 1.85
C ALA A 16 6.75 15.71 1.66
N ALA A 17 7.07 16.28 0.49
CA ALA A 17 8.36 16.92 0.26
C ALA A 17 8.57 18.13 1.17
N GLU A 18 7.53 18.97 1.34
CA GLU A 18 7.55 20.12 2.26
C GLU A 18 7.71 19.70 3.72
N ALA A 19 7.18 18.53 4.09
CA ALA A 19 7.37 17.93 5.41
C ALA A 19 8.79 17.39 5.66
N GLY A 20 9.64 17.33 4.63
CA GLY A 20 11.00 16.80 4.71
C GLY A 20 11.08 15.27 4.55
N VAL A 21 10.06 14.64 3.96
CA VAL A 21 10.14 13.21 3.64
C VAL A 21 11.11 13.01 2.48
N ALA A 22 12.01 12.04 2.63
CA ALA A 22 12.98 11.68 1.61
C ALA A 22 12.78 10.25 1.11
N PRO A 23 13.13 9.95 -0.16
CA PRO A 23 13.21 8.59 -0.68
C PRO A 23 14.06 7.68 0.21
N GLY A 24 13.65 6.43 0.36
CA GLY A 24 14.28 5.46 1.27
C GLY A 24 13.80 5.53 2.72
N SER A 25 12.99 6.54 3.09
CA SER A 25 12.32 6.58 4.39
C SER A 25 11.26 5.48 4.51
N LEU A 26 10.96 5.11 5.74
CA LEU A 26 9.91 4.14 6.08
C LEU A 26 8.68 4.86 6.61
N LEU A 27 7.57 4.75 5.90
CA LEU A 27 6.27 5.22 6.38
C LEU A 27 5.76 4.30 7.49
N VAL A 28 5.49 4.88 8.66
CA VAL A 28 5.09 4.14 9.87
C VAL A 28 3.57 4.21 10.06
N SER A 29 3.01 5.41 10.08
CA SER A 29 1.57 5.61 10.27
C SER A 29 1.06 6.91 9.66
N LEU A 30 -0.23 6.89 9.30
CA LEU A 30 -1.01 8.05 8.89
C LEU A 30 -2.25 8.15 9.78
N ASN A 31 -2.53 9.32 10.35
CA ASN A 31 -3.69 9.57 11.22
C ASN A 31 -3.81 8.56 12.37
N GLY A 32 -2.68 8.21 12.99
CA GLY A 32 -2.61 7.23 14.08
C GLY A 32 -2.85 5.78 13.66
N ARG A 33 -3.00 5.49 12.36
CA ARG A 33 -3.18 4.14 11.82
C ARG A 33 -1.90 3.66 11.12
N PRO A 34 -1.42 2.43 11.40
CA PRO A 34 -0.25 1.89 10.71
C PRO A 34 -0.56 1.69 9.22
N VAL A 35 0.40 2.04 8.36
CA VAL A 35 0.27 1.89 6.91
C VAL A 35 1.02 0.65 6.45
N GLN A 36 0.30 -0.34 5.93
CA GLN A 36 0.90 -1.63 5.55
C GLN A 36 1.17 -1.75 4.06
N ASP A 37 0.41 -1.04 3.24
CA ASP A 37 0.53 -1.06 1.78
C ASP A 37 -0.05 0.20 1.12
N ALA A 38 0.04 0.25 -0.21
CA ALA A 38 -0.44 1.37 -1.00
C ALA A 38 -1.94 1.67 -0.82
N LEU A 39 -2.79 0.68 -0.49
CA LEU A 39 -4.22 0.94 -0.29
C LEU A 39 -4.45 1.76 0.98
N ASP A 40 -3.77 1.41 2.07
CA ASP A 40 -3.83 2.16 3.33
C ASP A 40 -3.39 3.62 3.12
N LEU A 41 -2.34 3.83 2.32
CA LEU A 41 -1.88 5.18 1.93
C LEU A 41 -3.00 5.93 1.18
N ARG A 42 -3.53 5.36 0.08
CA ARG A 42 -4.58 6.01 -0.73
C ARG A 42 -5.82 6.36 0.10
N PHE A 43 -6.19 5.51 1.05
CA PHE A 43 -7.31 5.78 1.96
C PHE A 43 -7.00 6.93 2.92
N ALA A 44 -5.80 6.97 3.49
CA ALA A 44 -5.43 8.04 4.42
C ALA A 44 -5.22 9.40 3.73
N GLU A 45 -4.80 9.40 2.46
CA GLU A 45 -4.63 10.60 1.65
C GLU A 45 -5.94 11.36 1.39
N THR A 46 -7.12 10.75 1.54
CA THR A 46 -8.39 11.46 1.31
C THR A 46 -8.76 12.43 2.44
N ALA A 47 -8.00 12.46 3.55
CA ALA A 47 -8.24 13.39 4.64
C ALA A 47 -7.61 14.75 4.35
N GLU A 48 -8.29 15.84 4.74
CA GLU A 48 -7.74 17.20 4.63
C GLU A 48 -6.60 17.43 5.62
N ARG A 49 -6.70 16.84 6.81
CA ARG A 49 -5.66 16.86 7.84
C ARG A 49 -5.04 15.49 7.96
N VAL A 50 -3.74 15.43 7.71
CA VAL A 50 -2.98 14.18 7.77
C VAL A 50 -1.86 14.32 8.78
N GLU A 51 -1.90 13.50 9.82
CA GLU A 51 -0.76 13.28 10.71
C GLU A 51 0.13 12.17 10.15
N LEU A 52 1.32 12.56 9.71
CA LEU A 52 2.31 11.69 9.08
C LEU A 52 3.41 11.35 10.08
N ILE A 53 3.70 10.06 10.23
CA ILE A 53 4.86 9.56 10.99
C ILE A 53 5.71 8.68 10.07
N TRP A 54 6.97 9.03 9.92
CA TRP A 54 7.94 8.29 9.13
C TRP A 54 9.26 8.15 9.87
N ARG A 55 10.07 7.20 9.42
CA ARG A 55 11.42 6.97 9.92
C ARG A 55 12.42 7.20 8.81
N ASP A 56 13.43 8.01 9.07
CA ASP A 56 14.49 8.26 8.09
C ASP A 56 15.50 7.09 8.02
N GLY A 57 16.50 7.23 7.15
CA GLY A 57 17.57 6.23 6.99
C GLY A 57 18.49 6.06 8.21
N SER A 58 18.47 7.01 9.17
CA SER A 58 19.20 6.90 10.44
C SER A 58 18.41 6.13 11.51
N GLY A 59 17.12 5.90 11.26
CA GLY A 59 16.22 5.27 12.21
C GLY A 59 15.47 6.26 13.12
N LEU A 60 15.68 7.57 12.94
CA LEU A 60 14.98 8.60 13.69
C LEU A 60 13.54 8.73 13.18
N GLU A 61 12.59 8.78 14.11
CA GLU A 61 11.18 8.96 13.81
C GLU A 61 10.84 10.45 13.78
N HIS A 62 10.18 10.85 12.70
CA HIS A 62 9.71 12.20 12.44
C HIS A 62 8.19 12.22 12.40
N ARG A 63 7.61 13.34 12.81
CA ARG A 63 6.16 13.55 12.81
C ARG A 63 5.84 14.92 12.24
N ALA A 64 4.93 14.94 11.28
CA ALA A 64 4.40 16.18 10.70
C ALA A 64 2.87 16.14 10.71
N ARG A 65 2.25 17.31 10.87
CA ARG A 65 0.82 17.50 10.61
C ARG A 65 0.69 18.33 9.36
N LEU A 66 0.02 17.77 8.36
CA LEU A 66 -0.17 18.36 7.05
C LEU A 66 -1.63 18.77 6.90
N GLU A 67 -1.84 19.96 6.35
CA GLU A 67 -3.16 20.43 5.92
C GLU A 67 -3.13 20.57 4.40
N LYS A 68 -4.07 19.91 3.73
CA LYS A 68 -4.18 19.90 2.27
C LYS A 68 -5.64 19.75 1.84
N PRO A 69 -6.00 20.12 0.60
CA PRO A 69 -7.27 19.73 0.00
C PRO A 69 -7.46 18.20 -0.04
N GLU A 70 -8.71 17.73 -0.04
CA GLU A 70 -9.04 16.30 -0.07
C GLU A 70 -8.56 15.59 -1.35
N ASP A 71 -8.53 16.31 -2.47
CA ASP A 71 -8.16 15.85 -3.80
C ASP A 71 -6.65 15.92 -4.10
N LEU A 72 -5.89 16.62 -3.26
CA LEU A 72 -4.44 16.71 -3.40
C LEU A 72 -3.77 15.48 -2.73
N PRO A 73 -3.02 14.63 -3.44
CA PRO A 73 -2.28 13.53 -2.81
C PRO A 73 -1.09 14.04 -1.97
N LEU A 74 -0.51 13.18 -1.13
CA LEU A 74 0.68 13.55 -0.34
C LEU A 74 1.95 13.61 -1.18
N GLY A 75 1.94 13.03 -2.39
CA GLY A 75 3.10 12.93 -3.27
C GLY A 75 4.08 11.82 -2.89
N LEU A 76 3.61 10.79 -2.18
CA LEU A 76 4.42 9.63 -1.81
C LEU A 76 4.27 8.51 -2.85
N ASP A 77 5.38 8.09 -3.47
CA ASP A 77 5.44 6.81 -4.18
C ASP A 77 5.98 5.73 -3.25
N VAL A 78 5.23 4.65 -3.12
CA VAL A 78 5.50 3.53 -2.22
C VAL A 78 5.46 2.22 -2.98
N ASP A 79 6.01 1.16 -2.40
CA ASP A 79 5.95 -0.17 -3.02
C ASP A 79 4.51 -0.54 -3.45
N PRO A 80 4.33 -1.08 -4.67
CA PRO A 80 3.01 -1.46 -5.15
C PRO A 80 2.40 -2.54 -4.26
N LEU A 81 1.08 -2.55 -4.20
CA LEU A 81 0.35 -3.58 -3.46
C LEU A 81 0.73 -4.97 -3.96
N LYS A 82 1.38 -5.76 -3.10
CA LYS A 82 1.65 -7.16 -3.40
C LYS A 82 0.37 -7.97 -3.25
N MET A 83 -0.05 -8.58 -4.36
CA MET A 83 -1.20 -9.46 -4.41
C MET A 83 -1.01 -10.66 -3.48
N ARG A 84 -2.01 -10.90 -2.63
CA ARG A 84 -2.05 -12.08 -1.77
C ARG A 84 -2.72 -13.23 -2.52
N ALA A 85 -2.12 -14.41 -2.46
CA ALA A 85 -2.75 -15.62 -3.00
C ALA A 85 -3.96 -16.00 -2.12
N CYS A 86 -5.08 -16.33 -2.76
CA CYS A 86 -6.24 -16.87 -2.06
C CYS A 86 -5.86 -18.17 -1.34
N ASN A 87 -6.26 -18.32 -0.08
CA ASN A 87 -6.05 -19.54 0.69
C ASN A 87 -7.35 -20.32 0.94
N ASN A 88 -8.47 -19.91 0.32
CA ASN A 88 -9.74 -20.60 0.45
C ASN A 88 -9.64 -22.02 -0.14
N LYS A 89 -10.30 -22.97 0.52
CA LYS A 89 -10.34 -24.39 0.14
C LYS A 89 -11.74 -24.79 -0.35
N CYS A 90 -12.30 -23.99 -1.24
CA CYS A 90 -13.62 -24.23 -1.80
C CYS A 90 -13.66 -25.58 -2.54
N ALA A 91 -14.74 -26.35 -2.35
CA ALA A 91 -14.95 -27.62 -3.03
C ALA A 91 -14.99 -27.50 -4.57
N PHE A 92 -15.40 -26.33 -5.07
CA PHE A 92 -15.55 -26.00 -6.49
C PHE A 92 -14.35 -25.21 -7.06
N CYS A 93 -13.19 -25.19 -6.40
CA CYS A 93 -12.05 -24.40 -6.87
C CYS A 93 -11.38 -25.01 -8.11
N PHE A 94 -11.55 -24.39 -9.29
CA PHE A 94 -10.93 -24.86 -10.55
C PHE A 94 -9.40 -24.90 -10.51
N ALA A 95 -8.75 -24.02 -9.75
CA ALA A 95 -7.30 -24.05 -9.56
C ALA A 95 -6.86 -25.32 -8.81
N HIS A 96 -7.67 -25.84 -7.88
CA HIS A 96 -7.42 -27.12 -7.22
C HIS A 96 -7.76 -28.33 -8.11
N GLN A 97 -8.71 -28.19 -9.02
CA GLN A 97 -9.12 -29.23 -9.95
C GLN A 97 -8.25 -29.29 -11.22
N SER A 98 -7.24 -28.42 -11.33
CA SER A 98 -6.34 -28.36 -12.48
C SER A 98 -5.54 -29.66 -12.63
N ALA A 99 -5.42 -30.14 -13.87
CA ALA A 99 -4.70 -31.37 -14.18
C ALA A 99 -3.20 -31.28 -13.81
N ARG A 100 -2.58 -32.42 -13.50
CA ARG A 100 -1.14 -32.49 -13.21
C ARG A 100 -0.34 -32.15 -14.46
N GLY A 101 0.79 -31.44 -14.28
CA GLY A 101 1.66 -31.01 -15.38
C GLY A 101 1.25 -29.71 -16.08
N MET A 102 0.18 -29.05 -15.62
CA MET A 102 -0.23 -27.74 -16.12
C MET A 102 0.77 -26.63 -15.73
N ARG A 103 0.76 -25.52 -16.50
CA ARG A 103 1.55 -24.33 -16.20
C ARG A 103 1.23 -23.81 -14.80
N ARG A 104 2.26 -23.55 -13.99
CA ARG A 104 2.12 -23.07 -12.61
C ARG A 104 1.25 -21.81 -12.47
N ALA A 105 1.26 -20.93 -13.48
CA ALA A 105 0.42 -19.74 -13.52
C ALA A 105 -1.09 -20.05 -13.45
N LEU A 106 -1.54 -21.20 -13.96
CA LEU A 106 -2.94 -21.63 -13.93
C LEU A 106 -3.39 -22.12 -12.54
N SER A 107 -2.46 -22.40 -11.64
CA SER A 107 -2.75 -22.82 -10.27
C SER A 107 -2.73 -21.66 -9.26
N PHE A 108 -2.40 -20.44 -9.70
CA PHE A 108 -2.45 -19.26 -8.86
C PHE A 108 -3.92 -18.85 -8.63
N LYS A 109 -4.33 -18.79 -7.37
CA LYS A 109 -5.68 -18.37 -6.99
C LYS A 109 -5.68 -16.89 -6.65
N TYR A 110 -6.35 -16.10 -7.48
CA TYR A 110 -6.57 -14.69 -7.27
C TYR A 110 -7.90 -14.48 -6.53
N ASP A 111 -7.86 -13.86 -5.35
CA ASP A 111 -9.04 -13.43 -4.59
C ASP A 111 -8.67 -12.30 -3.61
N ASP A 112 -7.82 -11.36 -4.07
CA ASP A 112 -7.38 -10.22 -3.27
C ASP A 112 -8.17 -8.97 -3.67
N TYR A 113 -9.27 -8.71 -2.96
CA TYR A 113 -10.16 -7.57 -3.22
C TYR A 113 -9.44 -6.21 -3.18
N ARG A 114 -8.34 -6.09 -2.43
CA ARG A 114 -7.55 -4.85 -2.32
C ARG A 114 -6.88 -4.52 -3.64
N TYR A 115 -6.40 -5.56 -4.33
CA TYR A 115 -5.80 -5.43 -5.66
C TYR A 115 -6.87 -5.09 -6.71
N SER A 116 -8.05 -5.70 -6.60
CA SER A 116 -9.21 -5.35 -7.43
C SER A 116 -9.61 -3.89 -7.26
N PHE A 117 -9.69 -3.39 -6.02
CA PHE A 117 -10.05 -2.00 -5.72
C PHE A 117 -9.09 -1.00 -6.38
N LEU A 118 -7.77 -1.22 -6.26
CA LEU A 118 -6.78 -0.28 -6.80
C LEU A 118 -6.66 -0.31 -8.32
N ASN A 119 -6.98 -1.42 -8.98
CA ASN A 119 -6.71 -1.62 -10.40
C ASN A 119 -7.98 -1.77 -11.26
N GLY A 120 -9.17 -1.67 -10.67
CA GLY A 120 -10.44 -1.80 -11.40
C GLY A 120 -10.74 -3.22 -11.91
N ASN A 121 -10.11 -4.25 -11.33
CA ASN A 121 -10.37 -5.64 -11.69
C ASN A 121 -11.60 -6.16 -10.93
N PHE A 122 -12.38 -7.04 -11.55
CA PHE A 122 -13.49 -7.71 -10.86
C PHE A 122 -12.95 -8.85 -9.98
N ALA A 123 -13.31 -8.84 -8.70
CA ALA A 123 -13.24 -10.04 -7.87
C ALA A 123 -14.55 -10.82 -8.04
N THR A 124 -14.48 -12.14 -8.20
CA THR A 124 -15.63 -13.04 -8.39
C THR A 124 -15.49 -14.23 -7.48
#